data_AF-A0A415E5V5-F1
#
_entry.id   AF-A0A415E5V5-F1
#
_cell.length_a   1.000
_cell.length_b   1.000
_cell.length_c   1.000
_cell.angle_alpha   90.00
_cell.angle_beta   90.00
_cell.angle_gamma   90.00
#
_symmetry.space_group_name_H-M   'P 1'
#
loop_
_entity.id
_entity.type
_entity.pdbx_description
1 polymer ?
#
loop_
_entity_poly.entity_id
_entity_poly.type
_entity_poly.pdbx_seq_one_letter_code
_entity_poly.pdbx_strand_id
1 'polypeptide(L)' 'MSKEVMLKRAFNQASANGAVRFVDRDVDFAVIRNYMVQYAKKNDVEVSEKEIENFIGQQMTKMKETTKDFTYQTKMMN' A
#
# COMPACT_ATOMS: atom_id res chain seq x y z
N MET A 1 -10.48 -16.48 3.27
CA MET A 1 -9.22 -15.85 2.77
C MET A 1 -8.31 -15.62 3.97
N SER A 2 -6.98 -15.79 3.88
CA SER A 2 -6.11 -15.47 5.02
C SER A 2 -5.92 -13.95 5.16
N LYS A 3 -5.61 -13.49 6.37
CA LYS A 3 -5.34 -12.07 6.66
C LYS A 3 -4.25 -11.49 5.76
N GLU A 4 -3.15 -12.21 5.58
CA GLU A 4 -2.04 -11.77 4.73
C GLU A 4 -2.44 -11.65 3.25
N VAL A 5 -3.20 -12.64 2.74
CA VAL A 5 -3.70 -12.60 1.36
C VAL A 5 -4.67 -11.45 1.18
N MET A 6 -5.52 -11.18 2.18
CA MET A 6 -6.43 -10.04 2.18
C MET A 6 -5.67 -8.72 2.11
N LEU A 7 -4.69 -8.50 2.99
CA LEU A 7 -3.89 -7.28 3.03
C LEU A 7 -3.17 -7.01 1.69
N LYS A 8 -2.52 -8.04 1.13
CA LYS A 8 -1.82 -7.94 -0.17
C LYS A 8 -2.79 -7.62 -1.31
N ARG A 9 -3.91 -8.34 -1.41
CA ARG A 9 -4.90 -8.13 -2.48
C ARG A 9 -5.57 -6.76 -2.37
N ALA A 10 -5.98 -6.38 -1.17
CA ALA A 10 -6.64 -5.10 -0.94
C ALA A 10 -5.70 -3.93 -1.24
N PHE A 11 -4.44 -4.00 -0.82
CA PHE A 11 -3.44 -2.98 -1.13
C PHE A 11 -3.19 -2.85 -2.64
N ASN A 12 -3.04 -3.97 -3.36
CA ASN A 12 -2.82 -3.94 -4.81
C ASN A 12 -4.01 -3.31 -5.56
N GLN A 13 -5.24 -3.65 -5.15
CA GLN A 13 -6.44 -3.07 -5.78
C GLN A 13 -6.61 -1.60 -5.42
N ALA A 14 -6.33 -1.22 -4.17
CA ALA A 14 -6.35 0.17 -3.74
C ALA A 14 -5.31 1.02 -4.48
N SER A 15 -4.10 0.49 -4.64
CA SER A 15 -2.98 1.17 -5.30
C SER A 15 -3.20 1.35 -6.81
N ALA A 16 -4.04 0.52 -7.42
CA ALA A 16 -4.45 0.64 -8.82
C ALA A 16 -5.63 1.62 -9.02
N ASN A 17 -6.18 2.18 -7.94
CA ASN A 17 -7.23 3.19 -8.03
C ASN A 17 -6.64 4.49 -8.61
N GLY A 18 -7.28 5.07 -9.63
CA GLY A 18 -6.81 6.30 -10.27
C GLY A 18 -6.76 7.54 -9.36
N ALA A 19 -7.37 7.47 -8.18
CA ALA A 19 -7.21 8.48 -7.12
C ALA A 19 -5.85 8.39 -6.41
N VAL A 20 -5.20 7.23 -6.40
CA VAL A 20 -3.87 7.03 -5.82
C VAL A 20 -2.82 7.40 -6.87
N ARG A 21 -2.06 8.47 -6.61
CA ARG A 21 -1.06 8.99 -7.54
C ARG A 21 0.38 8.86 -7.03
N PHE A 22 0.56 8.53 -5.75
CA PHE A 22 1.87 8.50 -5.09
C PHE A 22 2.57 9.86 -5.11
N VAL A 23 1.79 10.95 -5.09
CA VAL A 23 2.26 12.34 -5.09
C VAL A 23 1.99 13.01 -3.74
N ASP A 24 0.82 12.73 -3.15
CA ASP A 24 0.44 13.20 -1.82
C ASP A 24 0.24 12.00 -0.91
N ARG A 25 1.23 11.77 -0.05
CA ARG A 25 1.28 10.60 0.81
C ARG A 25 0.06 10.49 1.72
N ASP A 26 -0.45 11.61 2.25
CA ASP A 26 -1.51 11.57 3.24
C ASP A 26 -2.86 11.26 2.57
N VAL A 27 -3.10 11.85 1.40
CA VAL A 27 -4.27 11.55 0.56
C VAL A 27 -4.24 10.10 0.08
N ASP A 28 -3.10 9.66 -0.48
CA ASP A 28 -2.93 8.29 -0.97
C ASP A 28 -3.14 7.27 0.17
N PHE A 29 -2.57 7.55 1.35
CA PHE A 29 -2.73 6.71 2.53
C PHE A 29 -4.20 6.61 2.96
N ALA A 30 -4.91 7.74 3.02
CA ALA A 30 -6.33 7.77 3.41
C ALA A 30 -7.21 6.97 2.44
N VAL A 31 -6.98 7.11 1.13
CA VAL A 31 -7.71 6.35 0.08
C VAL A 31 -7.44 4.86 0.23
N ILE A 32 -6.18 4.46 0.38
CA ILE A 32 -5.80 3.05 0.52
C ILE A 32 -6.37 2.45 1.81
N ARG A 33 -6.25 3.15 2.94
CA ARG A 33 -6.79 2.72 4.24
C ARG A 33 -8.29 2.48 4.17
N ASN A 34 -9.05 3.44 3.63
CA ASN A 34 -10.50 3.31 3.51
C ASN A 34 -10.86 2.09 2.65
N TYR A 35 -10.22 1.96 1.48
CA TYR A 35 -10.44 0.81 0.61
C TYR A 35 -10.18 -0.52 1.33
N MET A 36 -9.05 -0.64 2.03
CA MET A 36 -8.68 -1.87 2.74
C MET A 36 -9.64 -2.22 3.88
N VAL A 37 -10.14 -1.23 4.62
CA VAL A 37 -11.18 -1.43 5.66
C VAL A 37 -12.46 -1.98 5.04
N GLN A 38 -12.91 -1.41 3.92
CA GLN A 38 -14.11 -1.90 3.22
C GLN A 38 -13.90 -3.30 2.64
N TYR A 39 -12.70 -3.57 2.12
CA TYR A 39 -12.35 -4.88 1.56
C TYR A 39 -12.35 -5.96 2.65
N ALA A 40 -11.80 -5.66 3.83
CA ALA A 40 -11.81 -6.57 4.98
C ALA A 40 -13.25 -6.90 5.41
N LYS A 41 -14.10 -5.88 5.57
CA LYS A 41 -15.53 -6.05 5.88
C LYS A 41 -16.26 -6.90 4.85
N LYS A 42 -16.04 -6.63 3.56
CA LYS A 42 -16.66 -7.38 2.45
C LYS A 42 -16.28 -8.86 2.42
N ASN A 43 -15.07 -9.20 2.86
CA ASN A 43 -14.54 -10.56 2.81
C ASN A 43 -14.62 -11.29 4.15
N ASP A 44 -15.28 -10.70 5.16
CA ASP A 44 -15.41 -11.24 6.52
C ASP A 44 -14.05 -11.64 7.13
N VAL A 45 -13.05 -10.76 6.95
CA VAL A 45 -11.70 -10.97 7.49
C VAL A 45 -11.48 -10.02 8.66
N GLU A 46 -11.30 -10.59 9.85
CA GLU A 46 -10.96 -9.83 11.05
C GLU A 46 -9.54 -9.26 10.96
N VAL A 47 -9.45 -7.94 10.87
CA VAL A 47 -8.21 -7.17 10.89
C VAL A 47 -8.50 -5.83 11.55
N SER A 48 -7.60 -5.37 12.41
CA SER A 48 -7.72 -4.04 13.00
C SER A 48 -7.30 -2.96 12.02
N GLU A 49 -7.83 -1.75 12.18
CA GLU A 49 -7.38 -0.59 11.38
C GLU A 49 -5.88 -0.34 11.56
N LYS A 50 -5.33 -0.56 12.76
CA LYS A 50 -3.89 -0.43 13.05
C LYS A 50 -3.04 -1.42 12.26
N GLU A 51 -3.50 -2.66 12.08
CA GLU A 51 -2.81 -3.65 11.24
C GLU A 51 -2.80 -3.22 9.76
N ILE A 52 -3.91 -2.66 9.27
CA ILE A 52 -4.01 -2.09 7.92
C ILE A 52 -3.01 -0.93 7.77
N GLU A 53 -3.02 0.02 8.70
CA GLU A 53 -2.13 1.19 8.68
C GLU A 53 -0.66 0.80 8.68
N ASN A 54 -0.28 -0.12 9.57
CA ASN A 54 1.08 -0.66 9.62
C ASN A 54 1.48 -1.31 8.30
N PHE A 55 0.58 -2.10 7.70
CA PHE A 55 0.85 -2.75 6.43
C PHE A 55 1.06 -1.72 5.30
N ILE A 56 0.18 -0.73 5.19
CA ILE A 56 0.31 0.35 4.19
C ILE A 56 1.64 1.08 4.37
N GLY A 57 1.99 1.46 5.60
CA GLY A 57 3.24 2.15 5.91
C GLY A 57 4.48 1.35 5.51
N GLN A 58 4.47 0.03 5.72
CA GLN A 58 5.55 -0.86 5.27
C GLN A 58 5.65 -0.92 3.74
N GLN A 59 4.52 -1.03 3.02
CA GLN A 59 4.55 -1.07 1.56
C GLN A 59 5.02 0.26 0.96
N MET A 60 4.53 1.40 1.43
CA MET A 60 4.94 2.71 0.94
C MET A 60 6.43 2.99 1.22
N THR A 61 6.96 2.50 2.34
CA THR A 61 8.40 2.61 2.66
C THR A 61 9.23 1.78 1.69
N LYS A 62 8.84 0.52 1.45
CA LYS A 62 9.52 -0.36 0.47
C LYS A 62 9.53 0.23 -0.94
N MET A 63 8.41 0.79 -1.39
CA MET A 63 8.33 1.46 -2.69
C MET A 63 9.34 2.61 -2.80
N LYS A 64 9.44 3.45 -1.75
CA LYS A 64 10.39 4.56 -1.71
C LYS A 64 11.85 4.10 -1.74
N GLU A 65 12.18 3.03 -1.02
CA GLU A 65 13.53 2.45 -0.99
C GLU A 65 13.91 1.87 -2.36
N THR A 66 13.04 1.09 -2.99
CA THR A 66 13.28 0.54 -4.32
C THR A 66 13.52 1.64 -5.37
N THR A 67 12.78 2.75 -5.32
CA THR A 67 13.01 3.89 -6.24
C THR A 67 14.37 4.55 -6.01
N LYS A 68 14.81 4.68 -4.75
CA LYS A 68 16.14 5.22 -4.43
C LYS A 68 17.25 4.33 -4.96
N ASP A 69 17.15 3.02 -4.75
CA ASP A 69 18.14 2.04 -5.18
C ASP A 69 18.29 2.03 -6.71
N PHE A 70 17.17 2.06 -7.43
CA PHE A 70 17.17 2.16 -8.89
C PHE A 70 17.87 3.44 -9.36
N THR A 71 17.54 4.58 -8.76
CA THR A 71 18.16 5.87 -9.11
C THR A 71 19.68 5.88 -8.85
N TYR A 72 20.12 5.23 -7.78
CA TYR A 72 21.54 5.11 -7.44
C TYR A 72 22.28 4.22 -8.45
N GLN A 73 21.72 3.06 -8.80
CA GLN A 73 22.31 2.15 -9.79
C GLN A 73 22.43 2.82 -11.17
N THR A 74 21.40 3.52 -11.64
CA THR A 74 21.45 4.23 -12.93
C THR A 74 22.51 5.33 -12.94
N LYS A 75 22.71 6.05 -11.83
CA LYS A 75 23.78 7.06 -11.73
C LYS A 75 25.19 6.47 -11.73
N MET A 76 25.37 5.24 -11.23
CA MET A 76 26.67 4.56 -11.18
C MET A 76 27.03 3.86 -12.49
N MET A 77 26.04 3.68 -13.39
CA MET A 77 26.21 3.04 -14.69
C MET A 77 26.40 4.03 -15.85
N ASN A 78 26.27 5.35 -15.59
CA ASN A 78 26.46 6.44 -16.56
C ASN A 78 27.72 7.24 -16.29
#